data_AF-A0A940TIB2-F1
#
_entry.id   AF-A0A940TIB2-F1
#
_cell.length_a   1.000
_cell.length_b   1.000
_cell.length_c   1.000
_cell.angle_alpha   90.00
_cell.angle_beta   90.00
_cell.angle_gamma   90.00
#
_symmetry.space_group_name_H-M   'P 1'
#
loop_
_entity.id
_entity.type
_entity.pdbx_description
1 polymer ?
#
loop_
_entity_poly.entity_id
_entity_poly.type
_entity_poly.pdbx_seq_one_letter_code
_entity_poly.pdbx_strand_id
1 'polypeptide(L)' 'MIGRAKQPIACENLNHRRSNAPVGHCPQCGGVVNASVRAERCDEARHAVARRSHAAYCI' A
#
# COMPACT_ATOMS: atom_id res chain seq x y z
N MET A 1 -16.95 -25.15 2.16
CA MET A 1 -15.50 -25.11 1.84
C MET A 1 -14.94 -23.79 2.35
N ILE A 2 -14.40 -23.76 3.57
CA ILE A 2 -13.83 -22.54 4.14
C ILE A 2 -12.36 -22.52 3.71
N GLY A 3 -12.06 -21.76 2.66
CA GLY A 3 -10.72 -21.60 2.12
C GLY A 3 -9.79 -20.99 3.15
N ARG A 4 -9.02 -21.84 3.83
CA ARG A 4 -7.98 -21.44 4.78
C ARG A 4 -6.94 -20.64 3.99
N ALA A 5 -6.89 -19.33 4.21
CA ALA A 5 -5.90 -18.44 3.61
C ALA A 5 -4.50 -19.00 3.94
N LYS A 6 -3.83 -19.52 2.90
CA LYS A 6 -2.48 -20.06 2.98
C LYS A 6 -1.57 -18.90 3.38
N GLN A 7 -1.20 -18.84 4.65
CA GLN A 7 -0.16 -17.92 5.12
C GLN A 7 1.05 -18.17 4.22
N PRO A 8 1.49 -17.18 3.41
CA PRO A 8 2.55 -17.45 2.48
C PRO A 8 3.82 -17.68 3.28
N ILE A 9 4.53 -18.75 2.90
CA ILE A 9 5.97 -18.90 3.06
C ILE A 9 6.57 -17.50 2.95
N ALA A 10 7.21 -17.00 4.01
CA ALA A 10 7.61 -15.61 4.14
C ALA A 10 8.15 -15.09 2.81
N CYS A 11 7.36 -14.26 2.11
CA CYS A 11 7.72 -13.79 0.78
C CYS A 11 9.06 -13.06 0.90
N GLU A 12 10.08 -13.58 0.23
CA GLU A 12 11.44 -13.04 0.31
C GLU A 12 11.56 -11.67 -0.36
N ASN A 13 10.53 -11.28 -1.12
CA ASN A 13 10.46 -9.96 -1.73
C ASN A 13 10.50 -8.87 -0.65
N LEU A 14 11.59 -8.11 -0.65
CA LEU A 14 11.87 -7.08 0.33
C LEU A 14 10.87 -5.91 0.29
N ASN A 15 10.04 -5.78 -0.74
CA ASN A 15 8.98 -4.78 -0.77
C ASN A 15 8.02 -4.92 0.42
N HIS A 16 7.77 -6.14 0.93
CA HIS A 16 6.95 -6.33 2.13
C HIS A 16 7.57 -5.73 3.41
N ARG A 17 8.88 -5.47 3.42
CA ARG A 17 9.60 -4.89 4.55
C ARG A 17 9.77 -3.37 4.44
N ARG A 18 9.40 -2.78 3.29
CA ARG A 18 9.57 -1.34 3.01
C ARG A 18 8.24 -0.62 3.18
N SER A 19 8.16 0.27 4.18
CA SER A 19 7.01 1.14 4.40
C SER A 19 6.68 2.04 3.20
N ASN A 20 7.65 2.32 2.33
CA ASN A 20 7.51 3.12 1.12
C ASN A 20 7.79 2.32 -0.18
N ALA A 21 7.41 1.05 -0.20
CA ALA A 21 7.56 0.22 -1.40
C ALA A 21 6.83 0.87 -2.60
N PRO A 22 7.44 0.87 -3.80
CA PRO A 22 6.88 1.53 -4.99
C PRO A 22 5.71 0.77 -5.63
N VAL A 23 5.35 -0.40 -5.09
CA VAL A 23 4.30 -1.28 -5.64
C VAL A 23 3.27 -1.60 -4.57
N GLY A 24 1.99 -1.59 -4.94
CA GLY A 24 0.90 -1.99 -4.04
C GLY A 24 0.71 -3.51 -3.95
N HIS A 25 1.14 -4.25 -4.97
CA HIS A 25 1.07 -5.72 -5.00
C HIS A 25 2.45 -6.30 -5.26
N CYS A 26 2.77 -7.41 -4.57
CA CYS A 26 4.02 -8.11 -4.75
C CYS A 26 3.96 -8.93 -6.05
N PRO A 27 4.90 -8.72 -7.00
CA PRO A 27 4.91 -9.49 -8.24
C PRO A 27 5.27 -10.97 -8.03
N GLN A 28 5.86 -11.33 -6.88
CA GLN A 28 6.31 -12.69 -6.60
C GLN A 28 5.23 -13.55 -5.94
N CYS A 29 4.45 -12.98 -5.00
CA CYS A 29 3.43 -13.73 -4.26
C CYS A 29 1.99 -13.23 -4.50
N GLY A 30 1.80 -12.14 -5.25
CA GLY A 30 0.51 -11.50 -5.47
C GLY A 30 -0.08 -10.78 -4.24
N GLY A 31 0.57 -10.90 -3.08
CA GLY A 31 0.12 -10.30 -1.83
C GLY A 31 0.19 -8.78 -1.84
N VAL A 32 -0.69 -8.14 -1.07
CA VAL A 32 -0.66 -6.68 -0.88
C VAL A 32 0.60 -6.30 -0.11
N VAL A 33 1.37 -5.38 -0.69
CA VAL A 33 2.54 -4.78 -0.04
C VAL A 33 2.04 -3.61 0.80
N ASN A 34 2.61 -3.42 1.99
CA ASN A 34 2.19 -2.38 2.94
C ASN A 34 0.73 -2.48 3.39
N ALA A 35 0.15 -3.69 3.40
CA ALA A 35 -1.20 -3.93 3.91
C ALA A 35 -1.43 -3.42 5.35
N SER A 36 -0.35 -3.38 6.15
CA SER A 36 -0.38 -2.87 7.54
C SER A 36 -0.24 -1.36 7.64
N VAL A 37 0.21 -0.67 6.57
CA VAL A 37 0.27 0.79 6.53
C VAL A 37 -1.17 1.26 6.34
N ARG A 38 -1.71 1.94 7.35
CA ARG A 38 -3.03 2.55 7.25
C ARG A 38 -2.95 3.62 6.18
N ALA A 39 -3.63 3.40 5.06
CA ALA A 39 -3.94 4.47 4.13
C ALA A 39 -4.75 5.52 4.91
N GLU A 40 -4.19 6.73 5.05
CA GLU A 40 -4.98 7.85 5.52
C GLU A 40 -6.15 8.03 4.55
N ARG A 41 -7.36 8.28 5.08
CA ARG A 41 -8.49 8.61 4.21
C ARG A 41 -8.20 9.96 3.58
N CYS A 42 -7.86 9.95 2.30
CA CYS A 42 -7.71 11.18 1.55
C CYS A 42 -9.09 11.79 1.26
N ASP A 43 -9.20 13.11 1.42
CA ASP A 43 -10.37 13.90 1.04
C ASP A 43 -10.07 14.64 -0.27
N GLU A 44 -10.96 14.55 -1.26
CA GLU A 44 -10.81 15.21 -2.54
C GLU A 44 -10.72 16.74 -2.38
N ALA A 45 -11.40 17.32 -1.38
CA ALA A 45 -11.29 18.76 -1.11
C ALA A 45 -9.85 19.15 -0.72
N ARG A 46 -9.18 18.32 0.06
CA ARG A 46 -7.79 18.54 0.47
C ARG A 46 -6.81 18.28 -0.68
N HIS A 47 -7.07 17.28 -1.52
CA HIS A 47 -6.33 17.10 -2.77
C HIS A 47 -6.45 18.31 -3.69
N ALA A 48 -7.65 18.87 -3.86
CA ALA A 48 -7.85 20.05 -4.69
C ALA A 48 -7.07 21.26 -4.16
N VAL A 49 -6.95 21.43 -2.85
CA VAL A 49 -6.09 22.46 -2.25
C VAL A 49 -4.62 22.17 -2.54
N ALA A 50 -4.15 20.96 -2.27
CA ALA A 50 -2.75 20.56 -2.46
C ALA A 50 -2.30 20.69 -3.92
N ARG A 51 -3.14 20.29 -4.88
CA ARG A 51 -2.89 20.48 -6.32
C ARG A 51 -2.74 21.96 -6.67
N ARG A 52 -3.60 22.83 -6.11
CA ARG A 52 -3.54 24.29 -6.34
C ARG A 52 -2.31 24.95 -5.71
N SER A 53 -1.87 24.46 -4.54
CA SER A 53 -0.71 25.00 -3.83
C SER A 53 0.61 24.30 -4.19
N HIS A 54 0.61 23.37 -5.16
CA HIS A 54 1.77 22.55 -5.51
C HIS A 54 2.39 21.81 -4.30
N ALA A 55 1.56 21.47 -3.31
CA ALA A 55 1.98 20.74 -2.12
C ALA A 55 1.70 19.23 -2.26
N ALA A 56 2.52 18.41 -1.61
CA ALA A 56 2.26 16.98 -1.50
C ALA A 56 1.14 16.73 -0.47
N TYR A 57 0.13 15.94 -0.86
CA TYR A 57 -0.95 15.52 0.04
C TYR A 57 -1.38 14.08 -0.30
N CYS A 58 -1.54 13.26 0.75
CA CYS A 58 -1.71 11.80 0.66
C CYS A 58 -0.52 11.10 -0.03
N ILE A 59 0.61 11.12 0.66
CA ILE A 59 1.81 10.31 0.38
C ILE A 59 1.86 9.12 1.32
#